data_AF-A0A820S7K4-F1
#
_entry.id   AF-A0A820S7K4-F1
#
_cell.length_a   1.000
_cell.length_b   1.000
_cell.length_c   1.000
_cell.angle_alpha   90.00
_cell.angle_beta   90.00
_cell.angle_gamma   90.00
#
_symmetry.space_group_name_H-M   'P 1'
#
loop_
_entity.id
_entity.type
_entity.pdbx_description
1 polymer ?
#
loop_
_entity_poly.entity_id
_entity_poly.type
_entity_poly.pdbx_seq_one_letter_code
_entity_poly.pdbx_strand_id
1 'polypeptide(L)'
;RILNLGGSAVDAAIAVLLCVGIHNCHSTGIGGGFLMNIYDIKKKECVAIDAREAAPSNAHQRMFVDGNPPPSSVSGGLLGGI
;
A
#
# COMPACT_ATOMS: atom_id res chain seq x y z
N ARG A 1 -18.05 -10.80 -6.72
CA ARG A 1 -18.30 -11.82 -7.77
C ARG A 1 -17.31 -12.99 -7.70
N ILE A 2 -16.03 -12.74 -7.42
CA ILE A 2 -14.97 -13.78 -7.34
C ILE A 2 -15.27 -14.88 -6.31
N LEU A 3 -15.78 -14.54 -5.11
CA LEU A 3 -16.19 -15.55 -4.11
C LEU A 3 -17.36 -16.44 -4.60
N ASN A 4 -18.33 -15.87 -5.32
CA ASN A 4 -19.46 -16.64 -5.88
C ASN A 4 -19.06 -17.52 -7.06
N LEU A 5 -17.90 -17.26 -7.68
CA LEU A 5 -17.34 -18.07 -8.76
C LEU A 5 -16.46 -19.22 -8.22
N GLY A 6 -16.39 -19.41 -6.90
CA GLY A 6 -15.54 -20.41 -6.26
C GLY A 6 -14.08 -19.98 -6.10
N GLY A 7 -13.78 -18.69 -6.27
CA GLY A 7 -12.42 -18.14 -6.09
C GLY A 7 -12.00 -18.08 -4.62
N SER A 8 -10.69 -18.11 -4.39
CA SER A 8 -10.10 -17.97 -3.05
C SER A 8 -10.31 -16.55 -2.50
N ALA A 9 -10.32 -16.40 -1.16
CA ALA A 9 -10.41 -15.09 -0.50
C ALA A 9 -9.29 -14.13 -0.95
N VAL A 10 -8.12 -14.66 -1.27
CA VAL A 10 -6.98 -13.90 -1.79
C VAL A 10 -7.26 -13.34 -3.20
N ASP A 11 -7.86 -14.13 -4.08
CA ASP A 11 -8.21 -13.71 -5.45
C ASP A 11 -9.30 -12.63 -5.45
N ALA A 12 -10.27 -12.78 -4.54
CA ALA A 12 -11.28 -11.75 -4.33
C ALA A 12 -10.65 -10.44 -3.83
N ALA A 13 -9.66 -10.50 -2.93
CA ALA A 13 -8.96 -9.33 -2.43
C ALA A 13 -8.12 -8.64 -3.52
N ILE A 14 -7.44 -9.39 -4.39
CA ILE A 14 -6.68 -8.85 -5.52
C ILE A 14 -7.61 -8.14 -6.52
N ALA A 15 -8.74 -8.77 -6.88
CA ALA A 15 -9.71 -8.18 -7.79
C ALA A 15 -10.33 -6.89 -7.22
N VAL A 16 -10.60 -6.86 -5.91
CA VAL A 16 -11.08 -5.65 -5.22
C VAL A 16 -10.00 -4.58 -5.20
N LEU A 17 -8.74 -4.92 -4.92
CA LEU A 17 -7.63 -3.98 -4.92
C LEU A 17 -7.46 -3.29 -6.28
N LEU A 18 -7.54 -4.05 -7.37
CA LEU A 18 -7.52 -3.51 -8.74
C LEU A 18 -8.74 -2.63 -9.04
N CYS A 19 -9.93 -3.08 -8.67
CA CYS A 19 -11.17 -2.34 -8.93
C CYS A 19 -11.20 -1.00 -8.16
N VAL A 20 -10.86 -1.04 -6.87
CA VAL A 20 -10.77 0.15 -6.02
C VAL A 20 -9.63 1.04 -6.45
N GLY A 21 -8.48 0.48 -6.87
CA GLY A 21 -7.35 1.26 -7.38
C GLY A 21 -7.65 2.01 -8.69
N ILE A 22 -8.54 1.49 -9.53
CA ILE A 22 -9.00 2.18 -10.74
C ILE A 22 -10.04 3.26 -10.38
N HIS A 23 -10.91 3.00 -9.41
CA HIS A 23 -11.97 3.94 -9.02
C HIS A 23 -11.45 5.11 -8.17
N ASN A 24 -10.54 4.81 -7.23
CA ASN A 24 -9.98 5.74 -6.26
C ASN A 24 -8.45 5.81 -6.37
N CYS A 25 -7.96 6.03 -7.59
CA CYS A 25 -6.53 6.09 -7.93
C CYS A 25 -5.73 7.12 -7.12
N HIS A 26 -6.39 8.15 -6.59
CA HIS A 26 -5.75 9.16 -5.75
C HIS A 26 -5.41 8.66 -4.34
N SER A 27 -6.12 7.66 -3.82
CA SER A 27 -5.98 7.17 -2.44
C SER A 27 -5.40 5.77 -2.37
N THR A 28 -5.77 4.90 -3.32
CA THR A 28 -5.27 3.54 -3.41
C THR A 28 -4.93 3.22 -4.85
N GLY A 29 -3.88 2.42 -5.07
CA GLY A 29 -3.47 2.07 -6.42
C GLY A 29 -2.17 1.29 -6.43
N ILE A 30 -1.80 0.83 -7.61
CA ILE A 30 -0.58 0.03 -7.83
C ILE A 30 0.71 0.79 -7.53
N GLY A 31 0.66 2.12 -7.50
CA GLY A 31 1.81 3.00 -7.26
C GLY A 31 2.05 3.32 -5.79
N GLY A 32 1.16 2.87 -4.90
CA GLY A 32 1.33 2.97 -3.47
C GLY A 32 1.66 1.62 -2.83
N GLY A 33 1.40 1.51 -1.53
CA GLY A 33 1.67 0.34 -0.72
C GLY A 33 0.40 -0.25 -0.13
N PHE A 34 0.46 -1.53 0.22
CA PHE A 34 -0.65 -2.20 0.89
C PHE A 34 -0.16 -3.25 1.89
N LEU A 35 -1.01 -3.49 2.90
CA LEU A 35 -0.82 -4.54 3.90
C LEU A 35 -1.96 -5.54 3.78
N MET A 36 -1.65 -6.82 3.63
CA MET A 36 -2.66 -7.89 3.52
C MET A 36 -2.39 -9.00 4.53
N ASN A 37 -3.32 -9.22 5.45
CA ASN A 37 -3.30 -10.36 6.37
C ASN A 37 -4.15 -11.49 5.82
N ILE A 38 -3.53 -12.64 5.61
CA ILE A 38 -4.15 -13.86 5.10
C ILE A 38 -4.07 -14.93 6.19
N TYR A 39 -5.21 -15.46 6.59
CA TYR A 39 -5.28 -16.60 7.49
C TYR A 39 -5.46 -17.89 6.68
N ASP A 40 -4.44 -18.74 6.67
CA ASP A 40 -4.52 -20.06 6.03
C ASP A 40 -5.02 -21.09 7.03
N ILE A 41 -6.28 -21.51 6.88
CA ILE A 41 -6.93 -22.52 7.74
C ILE A 41 -6.25 -23.90 7.59
N LYS A 42 -5.68 -24.24 6.43
CA LYS A 42 -5.05 -25.54 6.19
C LYS A 42 -3.72 -25.66 6.93
N LYS A 43 -2.97 -24.56 7.02
CA LYS A 43 -1.69 -24.49 7.74
C LYS A 43 -1.84 -23.99 9.17
N LYS A 44 -2.99 -23.41 9.52
CA LYS A 44 -3.24 -22.67 10.78
C LYS A 44 -2.23 -21.55 11.01
N GLU A 45 -1.85 -20.87 9.93
CA GLU A 45 -0.85 -19.81 9.96
C GLU A 45 -1.47 -18.48 9.51
N CYS A 46 -1.06 -17.40 10.17
CA CYS A 46 -1.33 -16.04 9.73
C CYS A 46 -0.13 -15.55 8.92
N VAL A 47 -0.37 -15.20 7.65
CA VAL A 47 0.63 -14.60 6.77
C VAL A 47 0.28 -13.13 6.59
N ALA A 48 1.20 -12.24 6.96
CA ALA A 48 1.10 -10.81 6.68
C ALA A 48 1.98 -10.48 5.47
N ILE A 49 1.39 -9.88 4.44
CA ILE A 49 2.09 -9.36 3.28
C ILE A 49 2.27 -7.86 3.50
N ASP A 50 3.53 -7.45 3.70
CA ASP A 50 3.95 -6.05 3.76
C ASP A 50 4.49 -5.64 2.38
N ALA A 51 3.64 -4.95 1.61
CA ALA A 51 3.98 -4.37 0.31
C ALA A 51 4.00 -2.84 0.40
N ARG A 52 4.60 -2.29 1.47
CA ARG A 52 4.84 -0.85 1.60
C ARG A 52 5.93 -0.36 0.65
N GLU A 53 5.87 0.91 0.31
CA GLU A 53 6.81 1.56 -0.58
C GLU A 53 8.20 1.65 0.07
N ALA A 54 9.22 1.26 -0.68
CA ALA A 54 10.60 1.41 -0.25
C ALA A 54 11.18 2.72 -0.79
N ALA A 55 11.98 3.41 0.03
CA ALA A 55 12.72 4.59 -0.42
C ALA A 55 13.67 4.21 -1.56
N PRO A 56 13.74 5.01 -2.65
CA PRO A 56 14.62 4.72 -3.77
C PRO A 56 16.09 4.80 -3.34
N SER A 57 16.97 4.07 -4.02
CA SER A 57 18.41 3.99 -3.68
C SER A 57 19.15 5.34 -3.69
N ASN A 58 18.60 6.34 -4.40
CA ASN A 58 19.13 7.70 -4.46
C ASN A 58 18.49 8.66 -3.44
N ALA A 59 17.64 8.15 -2.54
CA ALA A 59 17.08 8.91 -1.44
C ALA A 59 18.18 9.24 -0.41
N HIS A 60 18.23 10.49 0.02
CA HIS A 60 19.21 11.00 0.97
C HIS A 60 18.48 11.74 2.09
N GLN A 61 19.02 11.67 3.32
CA GLN A 61 18.36 12.16 4.54
C GLN A 61 18.02 13.66 4.51
N ARG A 62 18.67 14.44 3.64
CA ARG A 62 18.43 15.89 3.48
C ARG A 62 17.55 16.26 2.29
N MET A 63 16.97 15.28 1.58
CA MET A 63 16.17 15.51 0.37
C MET A 63 15.01 16.49 0.56
N PHE A 64 14.48 16.61 1.78
CA PHE A 64 13.36 17.51 2.11
C PHE A 64 13.74 18.61 3.13
N VAL A 65 15.04 18.81 3.37
CA VAL A 65 15.55 19.78 4.37
C VAL A 65 16.01 21.07 3.69
N ASP A 66 16.44 20.99 2.43
CA ASP A 66 17.03 22.11 1.70
C ASP A 66 16.11 22.60 0.57
N GLY A 67 15.11 23.41 0.94
CA GLY A 67 14.26 24.11 -0.01
C GLY A 67 13.45 25.19 0.70
N ASN A 68 13.59 26.44 0.28
CA ASN A 68 12.65 27.52 0.60
C ASN A 68 11.55 27.44 -0.47
N PRO A 69 10.27 27.17 -0.16
CA PRO A 69 9.45 27.56 1.01
C PRO A 69 9.41 26.45 2.10
N PRO A 70 8.78 26.62 3.29
CA PRO A 70 9.07 25.81 4.48
C PRO A 70 8.99 24.30 4.22
N PRO A 71 9.79 23.49 4.95
CA PRO A 71 9.92 22.06 4.68
C PRO A 71 8.54 21.43 4.62
N SER A 72 8.13 20.97 3.44
CA SER A 72 6.86 20.24 3.23
C SER A 72 6.84 18.92 4.01
N SER A 73 8.01 18.52 4.52
CA SER A 73 8.24 17.47 5.50
C SER A 73 7.80 17.83 6.93
N VAL A 74 7.43 19.08 7.24
CA VAL A 74 6.94 19.51 8.57
C VAL A 74 5.46 19.93 8.53
N SER A 75 4.93 20.28 7.35
CA SER A 75 3.54 20.71 7.18
C SER A 75 2.89 20.07 5.94
N GLY A 76 2.64 18.76 6.01
CA GLY A 76 1.99 18.01 4.94
C GLY A 76 1.95 16.50 5.21
N GLY A 77 1.15 15.76 4.43
CA GLY A 77 0.96 14.30 4.55
C GLY A 77 2.21 13.43 4.32
N LEU A 78 3.38 14.03 4.14
CA LEU A 78 4.69 13.38 4.04
C LEU A 78 5.31 13.03 5.41
N LEU A 79 4.79 13.59 6.50
CA LEU A 79 5.25 13.32 7.87
C LEU A 79 4.58 12.07 8.47
N GLY A 80 3.39 11.75 7.98
CA GLY A 80 2.73 10.50 8.27
C GLY A 80 3.22 9.48 7.27
N GLY A 81 4.24 8.70 7.65
CA GLY A 81 4.29 7.34 7.14
C GLY A 81 2.93 6.69 7.39
N ILE A 82 2.49 5.84 6.46
CA ILE A 82 1.34 4.97 6.71
C ILE A 82 1.44 4.25 8.05
#